data_AF-A0AAD0T8G5-F1
#
_entry.id   AF-A0AAD0T8G5-F1
#
_cell.length_a   1.000
_cell.length_b   1.000
_cell.length_c   1.000
_cell.angle_alpha   90.00
_cell.angle_beta   90.00
_cell.angle_gamma   90.00
#
_symmetry.space_group_name_H-M   'P 1'
#
loop_
_entity.id
_entity.type
_entity.pdbx_description
1 polymer ?
#
loop_
_entity_poly.entity_id
_entity_poly.type
_entity_poly.pdbx_seq_one_letter_code
_entity_poly.pdbx_strand_id
1 'polypeptide(L)'
;MELNIGEVSNQKFDFIWGSPMNSTDVEVTLPDLSKLEYSVWGDWGPMYKFNLTDQAVVKIKYNEDEYNSSQKQLKIESPMLARERDELPFYIIVEDQSKNLKFKLYIDTDYNLAKVTEHRIRNNVYTYEEASENSQITTL
;
A
#
# COMPACT_ATOMS: atom_id res chain seq x y z
N MET A 1 -13.49 -4.48 15.92
CA MET A 1 -14.20 -3.73 14.87
C MET A 1 -14.00 -4.48 13.56
N GLU A 2 -15.06 -4.69 12.80
CA GLU A 2 -14.96 -5.21 11.42
C GLU A 2 -14.90 -4.03 10.44
N LEU A 3 -14.27 -4.23 9.29
CA LEU A 3 -14.23 -3.22 8.24
C LEU A 3 -15.60 -3.13 7.56
N ASN A 4 -16.20 -1.95 7.55
CA ASN A 4 -17.35 -1.66 6.71
C ASN A 4 -16.87 -1.37 5.28
N ILE A 5 -16.97 -2.39 4.42
CA ILE A 5 -16.53 -2.34 3.02
C ILE A 5 -17.27 -1.25 2.24
N GLY A 6 -18.55 -1.01 2.55
CA GLY A 6 -19.35 0.02 1.88
C GLY A 6 -18.82 1.43 2.13
N GLU A 7 -18.46 1.72 3.39
CA GLU A 7 -17.95 3.05 3.80
C GLU A 7 -16.58 3.36 3.21
N VAL A 8 -15.69 2.37 3.12
CA VAL A 8 -14.33 2.56 2.57
C VAL A 8 -14.30 2.48 1.03
N SER A 9 -15.33 1.92 0.40
CA SER A 9 -15.42 1.82 -1.06
C SER A 9 -15.54 3.20 -1.70
N ASN A 10 -14.85 3.41 -2.82
CA ASN A 10 -14.85 4.69 -3.55
C ASN A 10 -14.33 5.89 -2.73
N GLN A 11 -13.73 5.67 -1.57
CA GLN A 11 -13.17 6.77 -0.78
C GLN A 11 -11.96 7.40 -1.45
N LYS A 12 -11.78 8.68 -1.13
CA LYS A 12 -10.67 9.53 -1.53
C LYS A 12 -9.89 9.95 -0.30
N PHE A 13 -8.58 9.85 -0.40
CA PHE A 13 -7.65 10.20 0.66
C PHE A 13 -6.64 11.20 0.13
N ASP A 14 -6.72 12.43 0.64
CA ASP A 14 -5.83 13.52 0.28
C ASP A 14 -4.74 13.70 1.35
N PHE A 15 -3.49 13.80 0.93
CA PHE A 15 -2.37 14.08 1.82
C PHE A 15 -1.20 14.73 1.08
N ILE A 16 -0.31 15.36 1.84
CA ILE A 16 0.93 15.95 1.31
C ILE A 16 2.07 14.96 1.50
N TRP A 17 2.77 14.63 0.41
CA TRP A 17 3.98 13.82 0.42
C TRP A 17 5.20 14.67 0.06
N GLY A 18 6.31 14.45 0.76
CA GLY A 18 7.58 15.14 0.48
C GLY A 18 8.10 15.94 1.67
N SER A 19 9.07 16.81 1.41
CA SER A 19 9.63 17.69 2.44
C SER A 19 8.95 19.07 2.39
N PRO A 20 9.05 19.88 3.45
CA PRO A 20 8.50 21.25 3.43
C PRO A 20 9.02 22.14 2.30
N MET A 21 10.17 21.80 1.70
CA MET A 21 10.75 22.52 0.57
C MET A 21 10.34 21.95 -0.80
N ASN A 22 9.91 20.69 -0.85
CA ASN A 22 9.48 19.99 -2.06
C ASN A 22 8.30 19.06 -1.71
N SER A 23 7.12 19.66 -1.59
CA SER A 23 5.87 18.95 -1.32
C SER A 23 5.17 18.56 -2.64
N THR A 24 4.41 17.48 -2.58
CA THR A 24 3.57 16.97 -3.66
C THR A 24 2.22 16.62 -3.07
N ASP A 25 1.16 17.16 -3.65
CA ASP A 25 -0.20 16.80 -3.26
C ASP A 25 -0.50 15.40 -3.80
N VAL A 26 -1.02 14.52 -2.95
CA VAL A 26 -1.36 13.14 -3.31
C VAL A 26 -2.82 12.89 -2.99
N GLU A 27 -3.58 12.48 -4.00
CA GLU A 27 -4.93 11.94 -3.83
C GLU A 27 -4.88 10.45 -4.15
N VAL A 28 -5.36 9.60 -3.24
CA VAL A 28 -5.60 8.19 -3.50
C VAL A 28 -7.09 7.95 -3.56
N THR A 29 -7.58 7.39 -4.67
CA THR A 29 -8.98 6.96 -4.81
C THR A 29 -9.06 5.45 -4.85
N LEU A 30 -9.83 4.86 -3.92
CA LEU A 30 -10.11 3.43 -3.93
C LEU A 30 -11.21 3.09 -4.95
N PRO A 31 -11.18 1.89 -5.56
CA PRO A 31 -12.29 1.42 -6.37
C PRO A 31 -13.49 1.02 -5.48
N ASP A 32 -14.59 0.66 -6.13
CA ASP A 32 -15.73 0.03 -5.46
C ASP A 32 -15.34 -1.38 -4.98
N LEU A 33 -15.01 -1.51 -3.70
CA LEU A 33 -14.56 -2.78 -3.10
C LEU A 33 -15.71 -3.76 -2.87
N SER A 34 -16.96 -3.28 -2.81
CA SER A 34 -18.15 -4.11 -2.55
C SER A 34 -18.40 -5.16 -3.64
N LYS A 35 -17.83 -4.97 -4.83
CA LYS A 35 -17.96 -5.86 -5.98
C LYS A 35 -16.76 -6.77 -6.19
N LEU A 36 -15.74 -6.68 -5.34
CA LEU A 36 -14.50 -7.42 -5.50
C LEU A 36 -14.49 -8.68 -4.64
N GLU A 37 -13.85 -9.72 -5.15
CA GLU A 37 -13.50 -10.87 -4.35
C GLU A 37 -12.43 -10.49 -3.33
N TYR A 38 -12.65 -10.89 -2.08
CA TYR A 38 -11.71 -10.66 -1.00
C TYR A 38 -11.59 -11.84 -0.05
N SER A 39 -10.44 -11.93 0.60
CA SER A 39 -10.18 -12.87 1.69
C SER A 39 -9.95 -12.11 2.99
N VAL A 40 -10.40 -12.67 4.10
CA VAL A 40 -10.19 -12.13 5.45
C VAL A 40 -9.40 -13.12 6.29
N TRP A 41 -8.41 -12.64 7.02
CA TRP A 41 -7.64 -13.39 8.01
C TRP A 41 -7.22 -12.47 9.16
N GLY A 42 -6.47 -12.96 10.14
CA GLY A 42 -5.90 -12.07 11.15
C GLY A 42 -5.49 -12.75 12.44
N ASP A 43 -4.22 -12.60 12.80
CA ASP A 43 -3.67 -13.12 14.06
C ASP A 43 -3.85 -12.12 15.23
N TRP A 44 -3.87 -10.82 14.94
CA TRP A 44 -4.01 -9.73 15.93
C TRP A 44 -5.14 -8.75 15.64
N GLY A 45 -5.89 -8.97 14.56
CA GLY A 45 -7.00 -8.15 14.11
C GLY A 45 -7.32 -8.47 12.65
N PRO A 46 -8.52 -8.10 12.16
CA PRO A 46 -8.94 -8.43 10.81
C PRO A 46 -8.04 -7.78 9.76
N MET A 47 -7.67 -8.58 8.75
CA MET A 47 -6.87 -8.22 7.61
C MET A 47 -7.61 -8.64 6.35
N TYR A 48 -7.80 -7.70 5.43
CA TYR A 48 -8.54 -7.87 4.21
C TYR A 48 -7.59 -7.79 3.02
N LYS A 49 -7.82 -8.64 2.02
CA LYS A 49 -7.16 -8.55 0.72
C LYS A 49 -8.17 -8.65 -0.40
N PHE A 50 -8.26 -7.58 -1.16
CA PHE A 50 -9.10 -7.48 -2.34
C PHE A 50 -8.25 -7.79 -3.58
N ASN A 51 -8.77 -8.65 -4.46
CA ASN A 51 -8.16 -8.87 -5.77
C ASN A 51 -8.65 -7.77 -6.71
N LEU A 52 -7.72 -6.90 -7.15
CA LEU A 52 -8.04 -5.80 -8.05
C LEU A 52 -8.11 -6.33 -9.49
N THR A 53 -9.03 -5.75 -10.27
CA THR A 53 -9.22 -6.07 -11.69
C THR A 53 -8.86 -4.86 -12.54
N ASP A 54 -8.75 -5.04 -13.85
CA ASP A 54 -8.43 -3.93 -14.76
C ASP A 54 -9.54 -2.84 -14.80
N GLN A 55 -10.74 -3.15 -14.30
CA GLN A 55 -11.86 -2.19 -14.19
C GLN A 55 -11.99 -1.58 -12.79
N ALA A 56 -11.37 -2.19 -11.78
CA ALA A 56 -11.46 -1.80 -10.37
C ALA A 56 -10.05 -1.69 -9.80
N VAL A 57 -9.40 -0.59 -10.15
CA VAL A 57 -8.02 -0.27 -9.77
C VAL A 57 -8.01 0.87 -8.75
N VAL A 58 -6.98 0.91 -7.91
CA VAL A 58 -6.68 2.09 -7.12
C VAL A 58 -6.08 3.15 -8.03
N LYS A 59 -6.57 4.38 -7.91
CA LYS A 59 -6.02 5.52 -8.62
C LYS A 59 -5.19 6.35 -7.67
N ILE A 60 -4.09 6.88 -8.18
CA ILE A 60 -3.22 7.77 -7.42
C ILE A 60 -2.98 8.99 -8.31
N LYS A 61 -3.13 10.17 -7.73
CA LYS A 61 -2.86 11.44 -8.38
C LYS A 61 -1.74 12.14 -7.65
N TYR A 62 -0.71 12.57 -8.38
CA TYR A 62 0.34 13.43 -7.86
C TYR A 62 0.23 14.81 -8.49
N ASN A 63 -0.03 15.84 -7.68
CA ASN A 63 -0.38 17.17 -8.14
C ASN A 63 -1.54 17.12 -9.15
N GLU A 64 -1.28 17.26 -10.45
CA GLU A 64 -2.28 17.20 -11.52
C GLU A 64 -2.29 15.85 -12.27
N ASP A 65 -1.26 15.02 -12.12
CA ASP A 65 -1.08 13.80 -12.88
C ASP A 65 -1.78 12.60 -12.20
N GLU A 66 -2.90 12.15 -12.76
CA GLU A 66 -3.61 10.93 -12.34
C GLU A 66 -3.11 9.70 -13.10
N TYR A 67 -2.92 8.60 -12.40
CA TYR A 67 -2.63 7.30 -13.00
C TYR A 67 -3.27 6.16 -12.22
N ASN A 68 -3.51 5.05 -12.93
CA ASN A 68 -3.98 3.80 -12.33
C ASN A 68 -2.78 3.08 -11.72
N SER A 69 -2.86 2.72 -10.44
CA SER A 69 -1.84 1.89 -9.80
C SER A 69 -1.76 0.53 -10.48
N SER A 70 -0.55 0.00 -10.62
CA SER A 70 -0.29 -1.34 -11.14
C SER A 70 -0.48 -2.44 -10.10
N GLN A 71 -0.79 -2.10 -8.85
CA GLN A 71 -1.00 -3.08 -7.78
C GLN A 71 -2.17 -4.00 -8.13
N LYS A 72 -1.97 -5.31 -7.97
CA LYS A 72 -3.00 -6.34 -8.26
C LYS A 72 -3.83 -6.72 -7.03
N GLN A 73 -3.37 -6.33 -5.85
CA GLN A 73 -4.04 -6.61 -4.59
C GLN A 73 -4.04 -5.35 -3.73
N LEU A 74 -5.20 -5.01 -3.18
CA LEU A 74 -5.33 -3.98 -2.16
C LEU A 74 -5.43 -4.67 -0.80
N LYS A 75 -4.57 -4.27 0.14
CA LYS A 75 -4.58 -4.80 1.51
C LYS A 75 -5.06 -3.72 2.48
N ILE A 76 -5.96 -4.11 3.37
CA ILE A 76 -6.44 -3.28 4.48
C ILE A 76 -6.23 -4.09 5.76
N GLU A 77 -5.35 -3.63 6.62
CA GLU A 77 -4.84 -4.41 7.75
C GLU A 77 -5.09 -3.69 9.08
N SER A 78 -5.25 -4.47 10.14
CA SER A 78 -5.30 -3.93 11.51
C SER A 78 -3.89 -3.74 12.09
N PRO A 79 -3.62 -2.62 12.79
CA PRO A 79 -2.39 -2.48 13.59
C PRO A 79 -2.19 -3.61 14.61
N MET A 80 -0.93 -3.95 14.90
CA MET A 80 -0.60 -5.03 15.84
C MET A 80 -0.90 -4.67 17.29
N LEU A 81 -0.70 -3.41 17.68
CA LEU A 81 -0.92 -2.95 19.04
C LEU A 81 -2.40 -2.67 19.29
N ALA A 82 -2.97 -3.28 20.33
CA ALA A 82 -4.38 -3.12 20.68
C ALA A 82 -4.76 -1.65 20.90
N ARG A 83 -3.92 -0.91 21.63
CA ARG A 83 -4.14 0.52 21.87
C ARG A 83 -4.18 1.36 20.60
N GLU A 84 -3.39 1.01 19.58
CA GLU A 84 -3.41 1.73 18.30
C GLU A 84 -4.71 1.45 17.54
N ARG A 85 -5.25 0.22 17.62
CA ARG A 85 -6.51 -0.16 16.97
C ARG A 85 -7.74 0.55 17.52
N ASP A 86 -7.69 1.05 18.75
CA ASP A 86 -8.81 1.77 19.35
C ASP A 86 -9.05 3.11 18.65
N GLU A 87 -7.97 3.76 18.17
CA GLU A 87 -8.02 5.06 17.48
C GLU A 87 -7.88 4.92 15.95
N LEU A 88 -7.05 3.98 15.51
CA LEU A 88 -6.70 3.71 14.11
C LEU A 88 -6.97 2.23 13.81
N PRO A 89 -8.24 1.81 13.67
CA PRO A 89 -8.59 0.40 13.55
C PRO A 89 -7.97 -0.28 12.33
N PHE A 90 -7.70 0.48 11.26
CA PHE A 90 -7.17 -0.03 10.00
C PHE A 90 -6.14 0.89 9.36
N TYR A 91 -5.28 0.31 8.54
CA TYR A 91 -4.53 1.04 7.51
C TYR A 91 -4.63 0.37 6.15
N ILE A 92 -4.67 1.20 5.11
CA ILE A 92 -4.72 0.78 3.71
C ILE A 92 -3.30 0.83 3.15
N ILE A 93 -2.86 -0.26 2.52
CA ILE A 93 -1.56 -0.33 1.85
C ILE A 93 -1.74 0.06 0.38
N VAL A 94 -1.11 1.15 -0.03
CA VAL A 94 -1.15 1.67 -1.41
C VAL A 94 0.26 1.65 -1.98
N GLU A 95 0.45 0.97 -3.10
CA GLU A 95 1.76 0.83 -3.75
C GLU A 95 1.77 1.53 -5.12
N ASP A 96 2.80 2.35 -5.34
CA ASP A 96 3.21 2.86 -6.65
C ASP A 96 4.59 2.28 -6.99
N GLN A 97 4.58 1.21 -7.78
CA GLN A 97 5.79 0.52 -8.23
C GLN A 97 6.65 1.41 -9.12
N SER A 98 6.04 2.30 -9.92
CA SER A 98 6.76 3.16 -10.87
C SER A 98 7.65 4.18 -10.17
N LYS A 99 7.20 4.70 -9.01
CA LYS A 99 7.96 5.62 -8.16
C LYS A 99 8.66 4.94 -6.98
N ASN A 100 8.55 3.61 -6.85
CA ASN A 100 9.11 2.84 -5.75
C ASN A 100 8.63 3.35 -4.38
N LEU A 101 7.31 3.55 -4.23
CA LEU A 101 6.66 4.13 -3.05
C LEU A 101 5.55 3.22 -2.53
N LYS A 102 5.49 3.08 -1.20
CA LYS A 102 4.42 2.41 -0.48
C LYS A 102 3.90 3.32 0.62
N PHE A 103 2.63 3.64 0.57
CA PHE A 103 1.95 4.38 1.62
C PHE A 103 1.14 3.41 2.49
N LYS A 104 1.14 3.66 3.79
CA LYS A 104 0.13 3.14 4.70
C LYS A 104 -0.75 4.30 5.13
N LEU A 105 -2.00 4.25 4.72
CA LEU A 105 -3.02 5.25 5.02
C LEU A 105 -3.83 4.74 6.21
N TYR A 106 -3.54 5.24 7.41
CA TYR A 106 -4.27 4.87 8.62
C TYR A 106 -5.57 5.66 8.69
N ILE A 107 -6.67 4.94 8.84
CA ILE A 107 -8.00 5.50 8.94
C ILE A 107 -8.52 5.39 10.38
N ASP A 108 -9.28 6.39 10.82
CA ASP A 108 -9.95 6.39 12.12
C ASP A 108 -11.24 5.53 12.12
N THR A 109 -11.99 5.56 13.22
CA THR A 109 -13.24 4.79 13.36
C THR A 109 -14.36 5.26 12.43
N ASP A 110 -14.25 6.48 11.91
CA ASP A 110 -15.19 7.10 10.98
C ASP A 110 -14.69 7.02 9.53
N TYR A 111 -13.65 6.20 9.28
CA TYR A 111 -13.03 5.97 7.97
C TYR A 111 -12.34 7.21 7.37
N ASN A 112 -12.02 8.22 8.17
CA ASN A 112 -11.27 9.38 7.69
C ASN A 112 -9.76 9.12 7.77
N LEU A 113 -8.99 9.72 6.86
CA LEU A 113 -7.53 9.64 6.91
C LEU A 113 -7.00 10.39 8.14
N ALA A 114 -6.41 9.65 9.07
CA ALA A 114 -5.87 10.21 10.30
C ALA A 114 -4.34 10.31 10.29
N LYS A 115 -3.66 9.38 9.60
CA LYS A 115 -2.19 9.33 9.54
C LYS A 115 -1.71 8.67 8.26
N VAL A 116 -0.58 9.13 7.73
CA VAL A 116 0.12 8.51 6.61
C VAL A 116 1.53 8.16 7.03
N THR A 117 2.01 6.98 6.65
CA THR A 117 3.44 6.63 6.70
C THR A 117 3.89 6.14 5.35
N GLU A 118 5.06 6.57 4.91
CA GLU A 118 5.67 6.19 3.65
C GLU A 118 6.87 5.26 3.84
N HIS A 119 7.04 4.34 2.89
CA HIS A 119 8.18 3.46 2.79
C HIS A 119 8.61 3.34 1.33
N ARG A 120 9.90 3.12 1.08
CA ARG A 120 10.39 2.69 -0.24
C ARG A 120 10.11 1.19 -0.39
N ILE A 121 9.60 0.76 -1.54
CA ILE A 121 9.27 -0.66 -1.79
C ILE A 121 10.53 -1.52 -1.79
N ARG A 122 11.66 -1.01 -2.32
CA ARG A 122 12.99 -1.67 -2.44
C ARG A 122 12.96 -3.21 -2.34
N ASN A 123 12.70 -3.86 -3.47
CA ASN A 123 13.21 -5.20 -3.77
C ASN A 123 14.61 -5.09 -4.38
N ASN A 124 15.67 -4.98 -3.57
CA ASN A 124 17.03 -5.25 -4.03
C ASN A 124 17.70 -6.22 -3.05
N VAL A 125 17.35 -7.50 -3.16
CA VAL A 125 18.27 -8.57 -2.73
C VAL A 125 19.22 -8.75 -3.91
N TYR A 126 20.35 -8.03 -3.91
CA TYR A 126 21.51 -8.48 -4.67
C TYR A 126 22.18 -9.53 -3.82
N THR A 127 21.90 -10.80 -4.07
CA THR A 127 22.77 -11.88 -3.60
C THR A 127 24.01 -11.82 -4.48
N TYR A 128 25.10 -11.22 -3.97
CA TYR A 128 26.41 -11.47 -4.52
C TYR A 128 26.81 -12.86 -4.03
N GLU A 129 26.75 -13.86 -4.91
CA GLU A 129 27.64 -15.01 -4.73
C GLU A 129 29.05 -14.49 -5.01
N GLU A 130 29.94 -14.54 -4.02
CA GLU A 130 31.36 -14.45 -4.26
C GLU A 130 31.70 -15.52 -5.31
N ALA A 131 32.05 -15.08 -6.52
CA ALA A 131 32.81 -15.93 -7.41
C ALA A 131 34.14 -16.20 -6.70
N SER A 132 34.25 -17.36 -6.07
CA SER A 132 35.51 -17.86 -5.55
C SER A 132 36.54 -17.84 -6.68
N GLU A 133 37.52 -16.95 -6.57
CA GLU A 133 38.71 -16.95 -7.41
C GLU A 133 39.43 -18.29 -7.25
N ASN A 134 39.19 -19.21 -8.18
CA ASN A 134 40.16 -20.17 -8.68
C ASN A 134 39.58 -20.93 -9.86
N SER A 135 39.47 -20.24 -11.00
CA SER A 135 39.50 -20.92 -12.29
C SER A 135 40.84 -20.61 -12.94
N GLN A 136 41.82 -21.49 -12.71
CA GLN A 136 43.01 -21.56 -13.53
C GLN A 136 42.57 -21.88 -14.96
N ILE A 137 42.93 -21.00 -15.88
CA ILE A 137 42.83 -21.23 -17.31
C ILE A 137 43.78 -22.40 -17.63
N THR A 138 43.23 -23.53 -18.11
CA THR A 138 43.98 -24.44 -18.96
C THR A 138 43.12 -24.79 -20.17
N THR A 139 43.52 -24.26 -21.32
CA THR A 139 43.06 -24.74 -22.62
C THR A 139 43.72 -26.08 -22.90
N LEU A 140 42.92 -27.12 -23.16
CA LEU A 140 43.15 -28.18 -24.15
C LEU A 140 41.82 -28.90 -24.41
#